data_AF-A0A644ZJ88-F1
#
_entry.id   AF-A0A644ZJ88-F1
#
_cell.length_a   1.000
_cell.length_b   1.000
_cell.length_c   1.000
_cell.angle_alpha   90.00
_cell.angle_beta   90.00
_cell.angle_gamma   90.00
#
_symmetry.space_group_name_H-M   'P 1'
#
loop_
_entity.id
_entity.type
_entity.pdbx_description
1 polymer ?
#
loop_
_entity_poly.entity_id
_entity_poly.type
_entity_poly.pdbx_seq_one_letter_code
_entity_poly.pdbx_strand_id
1 'polypeptide(L)'
;MEIQEIKQRLTMAQVLAKYGLKPDKHMRMNCPFHEDKTPSFQVYYKTHTAYCFSSNCPTHGKSLDVIDFIMYQEKCNKHEAILKAQDFIGLPNPITPKPKPTPQPEKPEPNPAERAAFLNKMFTYFKNAVYNSKPAQEYIVAP
;
A
#
# COMPACT_ATOMS: atom_id res chain seq x y z
N MET A 1 5.21 12.58 -12.09
CA MET A 1 5.06 11.18 -11.68
C MET A 1 3.75 11.03 -10.94
N GLU A 2 2.96 10.01 -11.24
CA GLU A 2 1.74 9.70 -10.47
C GLU A 2 2.08 9.07 -9.11
N ILE A 3 1.14 9.14 -8.16
CA ILE A 3 1.31 8.57 -6.81
C ILE A 3 1.62 7.06 -6.86
N GLN A 4 0.99 6.31 -7.78
CA GLN A 4 1.24 4.88 -7.94
C GLN A 4 2.69 4.61 -8.38
N GLU A 5 3.21 5.41 -9.29
CA GLU A 5 4.57 5.29 -9.79
C GLU A 5 5.62 5.56 -8.69
N ILE A 6 5.37 6.55 -7.84
CA ILE A 6 6.20 6.84 -6.67
C ILE A 6 6.23 5.63 -5.73
N LYS A 7 5.06 5.07 -5.40
CA LYS A 7 4.96 3.91 -4.49
C LYS A 7 5.59 2.65 -5.05
N GLN A 8 5.67 2.50 -6.37
CA GLN A 8 6.36 1.37 -7.02
C GLN A 8 7.88 1.52 -7.02
N ARG A 9 8.39 2.76 -7.10
CA ARG A 9 9.84 3.02 -7.22
C ARG A 9 10.52 3.29 -5.88
N LEU A 10 9.81 3.93 -4.96
CA LEU A 10 10.34 4.30 -3.65
C LEU A 10 10.00 3.23 -2.62
N THR A 11 11.03 2.53 -2.17
CA THR A 11 10.90 1.51 -1.13
C THR A 11 11.04 2.13 0.27
N MET A 12 10.40 1.52 1.27
CA MET A 12 10.54 1.94 2.67
C MET A 12 12.00 1.90 3.15
N ALA A 13 12.81 0.96 2.63
CA ALA A 13 14.24 0.89 2.95
C ALA A 13 15.01 2.14 2.50
N GLN A 14 14.72 2.65 1.29
CA GLN A 14 15.34 3.87 0.79
C GLN A 14 14.93 5.08 1.63
N VAL A 15 13.64 5.20 1.98
CA VAL A 15 13.14 6.29 2.83
C VAL A 15 13.85 6.28 4.18
N LEU A 16 13.91 5.14 4.86
CA LEU A 16 14.59 5.03 6.15
C LEU A 16 16.08 5.38 6.04
N ALA A 17 16.75 4.93 4.98
CA ALA A 17 18.16 5.26 4.75
C ALA A 17 18.41 6.77 4.56
N LYS A 18 17.49 7.51 3.92
CA LYS A 18 17.58 8.98 3.79
C LYS A 18 17.57 9.68 5.14
N TYR A 19 16.84 9.13 6.10
CA TYR A 19 16.74 9.67 7.45
C TYR A 19 17.76 9.07 8.42
N GLY A 20 18.68 8.22 7.95
CA GLY A 20 19.66 7.54 8.81
C GLY A 20 19.02 6.56 9.81
N LEU A 21 17.81 6.10 9.52
CA LEU A 21 17.04 5.21 10.37
C LEU A 21 17.31 3.76 9.99
N LYS A 22 17.59 2.92 11.00
CA LYS A 22 17.89 1.51 10.79
C LYS A 22 17.13 0.65 11.80
N PRO A 23 16.17 -0.17 11.33
CA PRO A 23 15.52 -1.16 12.16
C PRO A 23 16.48 -2.25 12.66
N ASP A 24 16.11 -2.90 13.76
CA ASP A 24 16.82 -4.04 14.33
C ASP A 24 16.59 -5.34 13.53
N LYS A 25 17.09 -6.47 14.06
CA LYS A 25 16.92 -7.80 13.44
C LYS A 25 15.46 -8.26 13.28
N HIS A 26 14.55 -7.67 14.04
CA HIS A 26 13.11 -7.92 13.98
C HIS A 26 12.36 -6.85 13.19
N MET A 27 13.08 -5.97 12.50
CA MET A 27 12.55 -4.83 11.75
C MET A 27 11.79 -3.84 12.62
N ARG A 28 12.19 -3.71 13.90
CA ARG A 28 11.66 -2.74 14.87
C ARG A 28 12.66 -1.64 15.18
N MET A 29 12.15 -0.48 15.55
CA MET A 29 12.93 0.66 16.02
C MET A 29 12.08 1.56 16.91
N ASN A 30 12.72 2.50 17.60
CA ASN A 30 12.01 3.57 18.29
C ASN A 30 11.31 4.45 17.25
N CYS A 31 10.06 4.82 17.52
CA CYS A 31 9.28 5.61 16.57
C CYS A 31 9.92 6.99 16.35
N PRO A 32 10.09 7.44 15.09
CA PRO A 32 10.66 8.75 14.83
C PRO A 32 9.64 9.90 14.97
N PHE A 33 8.37 9.59 15.21
CA PHE A 33 7.27 10.57 15.26
C PHE A 33 6.87 10.99 16.69
N HIS A 34 7.39 10.32 17.71
CA HIS A 34 7.17 10.64 19.12
C HIS A 34 8.36 10.19 19.96
N GLU A 35 8.49 10.71 21.18
CA GLU A 35 9.51 10.21 22.11
C GLU A 35 9.16 8.79 22.56
N ASP A 36 10.07 7.86 22.27
CA ASP A 36 9.85 6.44 22.48
C ASP A 36 11.02 5.82 23.24
N LYS A 37 10.71 5.11 24.33
CA LYS A 37 11.69 4.43 25.18
C LYS A 37 11.97 2.99 24.75
N THR A 38 11.03 2.37 24.06
CA THR A 38 11.09 0.95 23.66
C THR A 38 10.70 0.83 22.19
N PRO A 39 11.36 0.00 21.36
CA PRO A 39 11.09 -0.06 19.93
C PRO A 39 9.60 -0.32 19.57
N SER A 40 8.79 0.72 19.35
CA SER A 40 7.35 0.58 19.07
C SER A 40 7.01 0.64 17.58
N PHE A 41 7.98 0.97 16.73
CA PHE A 41 7.80 1.16 15.29
C PHE A 41 8.29 -0.05 14.50
N GLN A 42 7.39 -0.69 13.76
CA GLN A 42 7.65 -1.88 12.97
C GLN A 42 7.63 -1.54 11.48
N VAL A 43 8.65 -2.01 10.77
CA VAL A 43 8.78 -1.86 9.32
C VAL A 43 8.46 -3.19 8.62
N TYR A 44 7.68 -3.12 7.54
CA TYR A 44 7.30 -4.26 6.70
C TYR A 44 7.84 -4.06 5.28
N TYR A 45 9.03 -4.59 4.99
CA TYR A 45 9.67 -4.39 3.69
C TYR A 45 8.94 -5.05 2.51
N LYS A 46 8.19 -6.14 2.74
CA LYS A 46 7.45 -6.82 1.66
C LYS A 46 6.32 -5.95 1.10
N THR A 47 5.65 -5.20 1.96
CA THR A 47 4.52 -4.33 1.61
C THR A 47 4.93 -2.86 1.50
N HIS A 48 6.19 -2.53 1.81
CA HIS A 48 6.70 -1.16 1.94
C HIS A 48 5.83 -0.28 2.84
N THR A 49 5.37 -0.86 3.95
CA THR A 49 4.58 -0.16 4.97
C THR A 49 5.29 -0.15 6.33
N ALA A 50 4.81 0.71 7.22
CA ALA A 50 5.25 0.75 8.60
C ALA A 50 4.07 0.99 9.56
N TYR A 51 4.21 0.58 10.81
CA TYR A 51 3.17 0.75 11.83
C TYR A 51 3.80 1.03 13.20
N CYS A 52 3.20 1.96 13.93
CA CYS A 52 3.57 2.26 15.30
C CYS A 52 2.56 1.66 16.28
N PHE A 53 3.00 0.80 17.19
CA PHE A 53 2.13 0.14 18.18
C PHE A 53 1.86 0.97 19.44
N SER A 54 2.51 2.12 19.60
CA SER A 54 2.25 3.04 20.72
C SER A 54 0.90 3.76 20.55
N SER A 55 0.13 3.85 21.63
CA SER A 55 -1.11 4.65 21.71
C SER A 55 -0.85 6.16 21.69
N ASN A 56 0.37 6.58 22.06
CA ASN A 56 0.74 7.99 22.15
C ASN A 56 1.31 8.53 20.84
N CYS A 57 1.33 7.72 19.78
CA CYS A 57 1.83 8.11 18.48
C CYS A 57 0.77 8.87 17.69
N PRO A 58 1.11 9.98 17.00
CA PRO A 58 0.17 10.68 16.12
C PRO A 58 -0.35 9.81 14.96
N THR A 59 0.34 8.70 14.66
CA THR A 59 -0.04 7.75 13.62
C THR A 59 -0.76 6.51 14.18
N HIS A 60 -1.18 6.53 15.44
CA HIS A 60 -1.81 5.38 16.07
C HIS A 60 -3.02 4.87 15.26
N GLY A 61 -3.14 3.55 15.13
CA GLY A 61 -4.22 2.92 14.37
C GLY A 61 -4.08 2.99 12.85
N LYS A 62 -3.00 3.58 12.31
CA LYS A 62 -2.81 3.73 10.85
C LYS A 62 -1.54 3.01 10.38
N SER A 63 -1.69 2.21 9.32
CA SER A 63 -0.56 1.71 8.54
C SER A 63 -0.07 2.83 7.62
N LEU A 64 1.23 3.09 7.65
CA LEU A 64 1.88 4.15 6.89
C LEU A 64 2.52 3.58 5.64
N ASP A 65 2.24 4.18 4.48
CA ASP A 65 3.03 3.94 3.28
C ASP A 65 4.27 4.86 3.24
N VAL A 66 5.07 4.75 2.18
CA VAL A 66 6.31 5.55 2.02
C VAL A 66 6.05 7.06 1.98
N ILE A 67 4.91 7.51 1.46
CA ILE A 67 4.55 8.93 1.38
C ILE A 67 4.05 9.40 2.75
N ASP A 68 3.20 8.60 3.40
CA ASP A 68 2.72 8.92 4.75
C ASP A 68 3.89 9.01 5.73
N PHE A 69 4.88 8.11 5.63
CA PHE A 69 6.09 8.17 6.43
C PHE A 69 6.80 9.51 6.29
N ILE A 70 7.05 9.96 5.05
CA ILE A 70 7.71 11.25 4.78
C ILE A 70 6.87 12.40 5.33
N MET A 71 5.55 12.36 5.14
CA MET A 71 4.63 13.38 5.63
C MET A 71 4.75 13.57 7.14
N TYR A 72 4.75 12.48 7.91
CA TYR A 72 4.88 12.53 9.36
C TYR A 72 6.30 12.86 9.83
N GLN A 73 7.32 12.36 9.14
CA GLN A 73 8.73 12.65 9.47
C GLN A 73 9.06 14.13 9.31
N GLU A 74 8.57 14.74 8.23
CA GLU A 74 8.84 16.12 7.86
C GLU A 74 7.81 17.11 8.42
N LYS A 75 6.75 16.60 9.07
CA LYS A 75 5.62 17.38 9.58
C LYS A 75 5.03 18.32 8.50
N CYS A 76 4.90 17.79 7.30
CA CYS A 76 4.50 18.55 6.11
C CYS A 76 3.13 18.09 5.60
N ASN A 77 2.57 18.81 4.62
CA ASN A 77 1.33 18.36 3.99
C ASN A 77 1.58 17.25 2.96
N LYS A 78 0.51 16.58 2.52
CA LYS A 78 0.62 15.44 1.59
C LYS A 78 1.25 15.82 0.24
N HIS A 79 1.01 17.02 -0.25
CA HIS A 79 1.57 17.49 -1.52
C HIS A 79 3.09 17.68 -1.42
N GLU A 80 3.56 18.32 -0.35
CA GLU A 80 4.98 18.48 -0.04
C GLU A 80 5.68 17.12 0.15
N ALA A 81 5.03 16.18 0.84
CA ALA A 81 5.55 14.82 0.99
C ALA A 81 5.71 14.10 -0.35
N ILE A 82 4.76 14.28 -1.29
CA ILE A 82 4.85 13.72 -2.64
C ILE A 82 6.03 14.31 -3.41
N LEU A 83 6.25 15.63 -3.34
CA LEU A 83 7.39 16.28 -3.99
C LEU A 83 8.72 15.75 -3.44
N LYS A 84 8.85 15.66 -2.10
CA LYS A 84 10.03 15.08 -1.46
C LYS A 84 10.24 13.61 -1.84
N ALA A 85 9.16 12.84 -1.95
CA ALA A 85 9.24 11.45 -2.40
C ALA A 85 9.75 11.34 -3.85
N GLN A 86 9.39 12.27 -4.73
CA GLN A 86 9.94 12.35 -6.09
C GLN A 86 11.44 12.69 -6.06
N ASP A 87 11.85 13.64 -5.21
CA ASP A 87 13.27 13.99 -5.03
C ASP A 87 14.09 12.80 -4.52
N PHE A 88 13.52 11.97 -3.64
CA PHE A 88 14.18 10.80 -3.09
C PHE A 88 14.45 9.71 -4.13
N ILE A 89 13.63 9.65 -5.19
CA ILE A 89 13.82 8.78 -6.35
C ILE A 89 14.95 9.31 -7.27
N GLY A 90 15.25 10.61 -7.21
CA GLY A 90 16.16 11.34 -8.10
C GLY A 90 17.64 11.46 -7.68
N LEU A 91 18.23 10.46 -7.01
CA LEU A 91 19.70 10.36 -6.85
C LEU A 91 20.26 9.18 -7.66
N PRO A 92 21.34 9.39 -8.45
CA PRO A 92 21.97 8.35 -9.25
C PRO A 92 22.81 7.47 -8.33
N ASN A 93 22.56 6.16 -8.30
CA ASN A 93 23.59 5.23 -7.86
C ASN A 93 23.62 3.98 -8.75
N PRO A 94 24.81 3.58 -9.21
CA PRO A 94 24.99 2.49 -10.13
C PRO A 94 24.78 1.21 -9.35
N ILE A 95 23.83 0.38 -9.76
CA ILE A 95 23.92 -1.08 -9.74
C ILE A 95 22.69 -1.57 -10.51
N THR A 96 22.97 -1.97 -11.74
CA THR A 96 22.24 -2.93 -12.57
C THR A 96 20.79 -2.58 -12.95
N PRO A 97 20.50 -2.42 -14.26
CA PRO A 97 19.13 -2.48 -14.73
C PRO A 97 18.65 -3.93 -14.56
N LYS A 98 17.81 -4.19 -13.55
CA LYS A 98 16.88 -5.32 -13.65
C LYS A 98 15.76 -4.92 -14.61
N PRO A 99 15.31 -5.85 -15.48
CA PRO A 99 14.53 -5.50 -16.65
C PRO A 99 13.23 -4.82 -16.23
N LYS A 100 12.84 -3.79 -16.98
CA LYS A 100 11.48 -3.25 -16.99
C LYS A 100 10.47 -4.42 -16.93
N PRO A 101 9.40 -4.34 -16.12
CA PRO A 101 8.20 -5.06 -16.50
C PRO A 101 7.88 -4.59 -17.91
N THR A 102 7.95 -5.52 -18.86
CA THR A 102 7.48 -5.34 -20.24
C THR A 102 6.12 -4.63 -20.16
N PRO A 103 5.81 -3.68 -21.05
CA PRO A 103 4.42 -3.24 -21.21
C PRO A 103 3.60 -4.52 -21.36
N GLN A 104 2.72 -4.80 -20.40
CA GLN A 104 1.67 -5.76 -20.70
C GLN A 104 0.97 -5.15 -21.91
N PRO A 105 0.77 -5.89 -23.01
CA PRO A 105 -0.10 -5.41 -24.06
C PRO A 105 -1.39 -4.96 -23.37
N GLU A 106 -1.82 -3.71 -23.63
CA GLU A 106 -3.17 -3.27 -23.27
C GLU A 106 -4.09 -4.42 -23.65
N LYS A 107 -4.66 -5.10 -22.63
CA LYS A 107 -5.68 -6.08 -22.92
C LYS A 107 -6.75 -5.28 -23.65
N PRO A 108 -7.14 -5.66 -24.88
CA PRO A 108 -8.19 -4.95 -25.58
C PRO A 108 -9.36 -4.83 -24.63
N GLU A 109 -9.90 -3.62 -24.46
CA GLU A 109 -11.09 -3.44 -23.65
C GLU A 109 -12.13 -4.45 -24.12
N PRO A 110 -12.66 -5.30 -23.22
CA PRO A 110 -13.56 -6.36 -23.64
C PRO A 110 -14.75 -5.71 -24.34
N ASN A 111 -15.03 -6.17 -25.56
CA ASN A 111 -16.17 -5.70 -26.34
C ASN A 111 -17.41 -5.71 -25.43
N PRO A 112 -18.27 -4.67 -25.44
CA PRO A 112 -19.49 -4.61 -24.65
C PRO A 112 -20.29 -5.93 -24.60
N ALA A 113 -20.31 -6.70 -25.71
CA ALA A 113 -20.95 -8.01 -25.77
C ALA A 113 -20.28 -9.07 -24.87
N GLU A 114 -18.95 -9.15 -24.85
CA GLU A 114 -18.19 -10.08 -24.01
C GLU A 114 -18.29 -9.72 -22.53
N ARG A 115 -18.26 -8.42 -22.24
CA ARG A 115 -18.49 -7.91 -20.88
C ARG A 115 -19.90 -8.27 -20.39
N ALA A 116 -20.92 -8.08 -21.21
CA ALA A 116 -22.29 -8.47 -20.89
C ALA A 116 -22.42 -9.99 -20.68
N ALA A 117 -21.79 -10.81 -21.52
CA ALA A 117 -21.78 -12.26 -21.39
C ALA A 117 -21.12 -12.72 -20.08
N PHE A 118 -19.98 -12.12 -19.71
CA PHE A 118 -19.31 -12.41 -18.45
C PHE A 118 -20.16 -12.01 -17.24
N LEU A 119 -20.73 -10.81 -17.24
CA LEU A 119 -21.59 -10.34 -16.16
C LEU A 119 -22.83 -11.22 -16.00
N ASN A 120 -23.44 -11.66 -17.11
CA ASN A 120 -24.55 -12.62 -17.07
C ASN A 120 -24.13 -13.96 -16.46
N LYS A 121 -22.95 -14.47 -16.81
CA LYS A 121 -22.42 -15.70 -16.22
C LYS A 121 -22.21 -15.58 -14.72
N MET A 122 -21.64 -14.46 -14.27
CA MET A 122 -21.45 -14.19 -12.83
C MET A 122 -22.78 -14.04 -12.12
N PHE A 123 -23.74 -13.33 -12.72
CA PHE A 123 -25.10 -13.20 -12.18
C PHE A 123 -25.79 -14.55 -12.01
N THR A 124 -25.74 -15.43 -13.01
CA THR A 124 -26.30 -16.78 -12.91
C THR A 124 -25.63 -17.59 -11.80
N TYR A 125 -24.31 -17.51 -11.68
CA TYR A 125 -23.57 -18.19 -10.60
C TYR A 125 -24.04 -17.73 -9.21
N PHE A 126 -24.11 -16.42 -8.97
CA PHE A 126 -24.56 -15.90 -7.68
C PHE A 126 -26.04 -16.17 -7.41
N LYS A 127 -26.90 -16.04 -8.41
CA LYS A 127 -28.32 -16.42 -8.31
C LYS A 127 -28.45 -17.87 -7.85
N ASN A 128 -27.73 -18.79 -8.49
CA ASN A 128 -27.76 -20.20 -8.12
C ASN A 128 -27.16 -20.45 -6.74
N ALA A 129 -26.12 -19.72 -6.34
CA ALA A 129 -25.54 -19.83 -5.00
C ALA A 129 -26.56 -19.47 -3.90
N VAL A 130 -27.41 -18.46 -4.13
CA VAL A 130 -28.49 -18.09 -3.20
C VAL A 130 -29.53 -19.20 -3.10
N TYR A 131 -30.02 -19.74 -4.22
CA TYR A 131 -30.99 -20.84 -4.22
C TYR A 131 -30.45 -22.14 -3.61
N ASN A 132 -29.14 -22.33 -3.58
CA ASN A 132 -28.53 -23.53 -3.00
C ASN A 132 -28.09 -23.35 -1.54
N SER A 133 -28.29 -22.16 -0.96
CA SER A 133 -27.90 -21.84 0.42
C SER A 133 -29.13 -21.55 1.29
N LYS A 134 -29.47 -22.49 2.20
CA LYS A 134 -30.59 -22.31 3.14
C LYS A 134 -30.44 -21.04 4.02
N PRO A 135 -29.25 -20.75 4.62
CA PRO A 135 -29.08 -19.52 5.39
C PRO A 135 -29.30 -18.25 4.57
N ALA A 136 -28.90 -18.26 3.29
CA ALA A 136 -29.09 -17.10 2.41
C ALA A 136 -30.58 -16.89 2.08
N GLN A 137 -31.34 -17.97 1.90
CA GLN A 137 -32.78 -17.90 1.66
C GLN A 137 -33.53 -17.36 2.89
N GLU A 138 -33.20 -17.88 4.07
CA GLU A 138 -33.79 -17.44 5.34
C GLU A 138 -33.53 -15.95 5.59
N TYR A 139 -32.32 -15.47 5.31
CA TYR A 139 -31.95 -14.06 5.45
C TYR A 139 -32.76 -13.13 4.52
N ILE A 140 -33.02 -13.54 3.27
CA ILE A 140 -33.75 -12.73 2.29
C ILE A 140 -35.26 -12.66 2.61
N VAL A 141 -35.80 -13.68 3.26
CA VAL A 141 -37.24 -13.79 3.59
C VAL A 141 -37.54 -13.25 4.99
N ALA A 142 -36.52 -13.00 5.82
CA ALA A 142 -36.70 -12.39 7.13
C ALA A 142 -37.27 -10.95 6.98
N PRO A 143 -38.36 -10.61 7.70
CA PRO A 143 -39.01 -9.31 7.63
C PRO A 143 -38.19 -8.18 8.26
#